data_AF-A0A536DDK4-F1
#
_entry.id   AF-A0A536DDK4-F1
#
_cell.length_a   1.000
_cell.length_b   1.000
_cell.length_c   1.000
_cell.angle_alpha   90.00
_cell.angle_beta   90.00
_cell.angle_gamma   90.00
#
_symmetry.space_group_name_H-M   'P 1'
#
loop_
_entity.id
_entity.type
_entity.pdbx_description
1 polymer ?
#
loop_
_entity_poly.entity_id
_entity_poly.type
_entity_poly.pdbx_seq_one_letter_code
_entity_poly.pdbx_strand_id
1 'polypeptide(L)'
;MSRHFRQHSYAATNSSIIGTLSQIDLSKYQALGNDYLVLDMPAALDQVVPLLPVLCDRNRGLGSDGLLAFEPWSMTVRIFNPDSSEAQKSGNGLRIIAA
;
A
#
# COMPACT_ATOMS: atom_id res chain seq x y z
N MET A 1 12.76 23.84 2.35
CA MET A 1 13.93 23.08 1.85
C MET A 1 13.41 21.99 0.93
N SER A 2 13.52 22.21 -0.38
CA SER A 2 12.89 21.39 -1.42
C SER A 2 13.75 20.16 -1.69
N ARG A 3 13.26 18.95 -1.41
CA ARG A 3 13.96 17.71 -1.76
C ARG A 3 13.61 17.37 -3.20
N HIS A 4 14.54 17.62 -4.11
CA HIS A 4 14.52 17.11 -5.48
C HIS A 4 14.50 15.58 -5.47
N PHE A 5 13.37 14.99 -5.88
CA PHE A 5 13.32 13.59 -6.26
C PHE A 5 14.02 13.44 -7.62
N ARG A 6 15.14 12.70 -7.66
CA ARG A 6 15.77 12.29 -8.92
C ARG A 6 14.87 11.27 -9.60
N GLN A 7 14.33 11.63 -10.75
CA GLN A 7 13.79 10.67 -11.70
C GLN A 7 14.97 9.88 -12.29
N HIS A 8 15.10 8.60 -11.96
CA HIS A 8 16.04 7.71 -12.63
C HIS A 8 15.41 7.26 -13.95
N SER A 9 15.88 7.85 -15.06
CA SER A 9 15.54 7.40 -16.41
C SER A 9 16.31 6.12 -16.73
N TYR A 10 15.62 4.99 -16.84
CA TYR A 10 16.17 3.77 -17.43
C TYR A 10 16.12 3.89 -18.97
N ALA A 11 17.26 3.73 -19.63
CA ALA A 11 17.34 3.71 -21.09
C ALA A 11 16.63 2.46 -21.64
N ALA A 12 15.64 2.66 -22.51
CA ALA A 12 14.89 1.58 -23.14
C ALA A 12 15.70 0.95 -24.28
N THR A 13 16.15 -0.29 -24.09
CA THR A 13 16.58 -1.17 -25.18
C THR A 13 15.36 -1.72 -25.91
N ASN A 14 15.43 -1.76 -27.25
CA ASN A 14 14.42 -2.35 -28.13
C ASN A 14 14.17 -3.83 -27.80
N SER A 15 13.19 -4.07 -26.93
CA SER A 15 12.62 -5.38 -26.65
C SER A 15 11.11 -5.25 -26.80
N SER A 16 10.51 -6.07 -27.64
CA SER A 16 9.06 -6.23 -27.72
C SER A 16 8.52 -6.46 -26.31
N ILE A 17 7.83 -5.48 -25.72
CA ILE A 17 7.34 -5.58 -24.35
C ILE A 17 6.23 -6.64 -24.33
N ILE A 18 6.49 -7.80 -23.72
CA ILE A 18 5.51 -8.89 -23.52
C ILE A 18 4.82 -8.78 -22.14
N GLY A 19 5.17 -7.78 -21.31
CA GLY A 19 4.47 -7.53 -20.06
C GLY A 19 4.91 -6.23 -19.38
N THR A 20 3.98 -5.60 -18.67
CA THR A 20 4.26 -4.42 -17.84
C THR A 20 4.82 -4.88 -16.50
N LEU A 21 5.98 -4.35 -16.09
CA LEU A 21 6.49 -4.49 -14.73
C LEU A 21 5.95 -3.31 -13.90
N SER A 22 5.12 -3.60 -12.89
CA SER A 22 4.67 -2.62 -11.90
C SER A 22 5.42 -2.86 -10.59
N GLN A 23 6.04 -1.82 -10.04
CA GLN A 23 6.59 -1.82 -8.69
C GLN A 23 5.66 -1.01 -7.78
N ILE A 24 5.32 -1.58 -6.63
CA ILE A 24 4.48 -0.94 -5.60
C ILE A 24 5.29 -0.91 -4.31
N ASP A 25 5.47 0.27 -3.75
CA ASP A 25 6.12 0.44 -2.45
C ASP A 25 5.07 0.37 -1.34
N LEU A 26 5.30 -0.51 -0.38
CA LEU A 26 4.46 -0.69 0.81
C LEU A 26 5.32 -0.57 2.06
N SER A 27 4.82 0.15 3.05
CA SER A 27 5.39 0.15 4.40
C SER A 27 4.56 -0.74 5.31
N LYS A 28 5.14 -1.31 6.37
CA LYS A 28 4.37 -2.10 7.35
C LYS A 28 4.41 -1.42 8.71
N TYR A 29 3.24 -1.18 9.28
CA TYR A 29 3.07 -0.53 10.57
C TYR A 29 2.23 -1.39 11.50
N GLN A 30 2.41 -1.22 12.82
CA GLN A 30 1.69 -1.97 13.83
C GLN A 30 1.27 -1.05 14.98
N ALA A 31 0.03 -1.22 15.47
CA ALA A 31 -0.48 -0.55 16.66
C ALA A 31 -1.32 -1.52 17.50
N LEU A 32 -0.97 -1.67 18.79
CA LEU A 32 -1.61 -2.57 19.76
C LEU A 32 -1.92 -3.98 19.20
N GLY A 33 -0.91 -4.65 18.64
CA GLY A 33 -1.04 -5.98 18.06
C GLY A 33 -1.73 -6.08 16.70
N ASN A 34 -2.22 -4.97 16.12
CA ASN A 34 -2.78 -4.96 14.77
C ASN A 34 -1.76 -4.40 13.78
N ASP A 35 -1.46 -5.12 12.70
CA ASP A 35 -0.51 -4.70 11.66
C ASP A 35 -1.16 -4.43 10.31
N TYR A 36 -0.73 -3.36 9.64
CA TYR A 36 -1.23 -2.96 8.33
C TYR A 36 -0.08 -2.78 7.35
N LEU A 37 -0.29 -3.21 6.11
CA LEU A 37 0.44 -2.68 4.97
C LEU A 37 -0.08 -1.25 4.71
N VAL A 38 0.82 -0.31 4.50
CA VAL A 38 0.53 1.11 4.28
C VAL A 38 0.92 1.47 2.86
N LEU A 39 -0.03 2.06 2.15
CA LEU A 39 0.11 2.55 0.79
C LEU A 39 -0.18 4.05 0.75
N ASP A 40 0.80 4.84 0.34
CA ASP A 40 0.63 6.28 0.15
C ASP A 40 -0.18 6.53 -1.13
N MET A 41 -1.26 7.30 -1.02
CA MET A 41 -2.04 7.80 -2.14
C MET A 41 -1.42 9.11 -2.68
N PRO A 42 -1.59 9.41 -3.98
CA PRO A 42 -2.30 8.63 -4.99
C PRO A 42 -1.47 7.46 -5.54
N ALA A 43 -1.95 6.24 -5.34
CA ALA A 43 -1.34 5.01 -5.84
C ALA A 43 -2.40 4.09 -6.46
N ALA A 44 -1.95 2.99 -7.08
CA ALA A 44 -2.79 2.05 -7.81
C ALA A 44 -3.58 1.11 -6.87
N LEU A 45 -4.49 1.67 -6.07
CA LEU A 45 -5.41 0.94 -5.18
C LEU A 45 -6.11 -0.22 -5.90
N ASP A 46 -6.58 0.01 -7.13
CA ASP A 46 -7.25 -1.01 -7.96
C ASP A 46 -6.34 -2.19 -8.33
N GLN A 47 -5.02 -2.01 -8.28
CA GLN A 47 -4.05 -3.08 -8.48
C GLN A 47 -3.72 -3.80 -7.17
N VAL A 48 -3.68 -3.08 -6.04
CA VAL A 48 -3.26 -3.63 -4.74
C VAL A 48 -4.39 -4.35 -4.01
N VAL A 49 -5.60 -3.77 -3.98
CA VAL A 49 -6.74 -4.30 -3.20
C VAL A 49 -7.11 -5.74 -3.58
N PRO A 50 -7.14 -6.14 -4.87
CA PRO A 50 -7.43 -7.52 -5.25
C PRO A 50 -6.36 -8.53 -4.80
N LEU A 51 -5.14 -8.06 -4.48
CA LEU A 51 -4.02 -8.90 -4.06
C LEU A 51 -3.99 -9.12 -2.55
N LEU A 52 -4.81 -8.42 -1.77
CA LEU A 52 -4.79 -8.49 -0.30
C LEU A 52 -4.99 -9.89 0.28
N PRO A 53 -5.81 -10.80 -0.28
CA PRO A 53 -5.91 -12.15 0.25
C PRO A 53 -4.58 -12.90 0.23
N VAL A 54 -3.73 -12.64 -0.77
CA VAL A 54 -2.40 -13.25 -0.90
C VAL A 54 -1.35 -12.46 -0.12
N LEU A 55 -1.38 -11.13 -0.18
CA LEU A 55 -0.43 -10.27 0.53
C LEU A 55 -0.58 -10.38 2.05
N CYS A 56 -1.81 -10.48 2.56
CA CYS A 56 -2.11 -10.55 3.97
C CYS A 56 -1.96 -11.97 4.56
N ASP A 57 -1.81 -13.01 3.74
CA ASP A 57 -1.53 -14.36 4.23
C ASP A 57 -0.24 -14.35 5.08
N ARG A 58 -0.34 -14.77 6.35
CA ARG A 58 0.77 -14.71 7.30
C ARG A 58 1.87 -15.74 7.06
N ASN A 59 1.59 -16.80 6.30
CA ASN A 59 2.53 -17.90 6.06
C ASN A 59 3.18 -17.81 4.67
N ARG A 60 2.46 -17.28 3.69
CA ARG A 60 2.83 -17.29 2.26
C ARG A 60 2.92 -15.89 1.66
N GLY A 61 2.41 -14.88 2.36
CA GLY A 61 2.43 -13.47 1.96
C GLY A 61 3.35 -12.62 2.84
N LEU A 62 3.12 -11.32 2.83
CA LEU A 62 3.78 -10.35 3.72
C LEU A 62 3.23 -10.41 5.15
N GLY A 63 2.00 -10.95 5.29
CA GLY A 63 1.25 -11.04 6.53
C GLY A 63 0.78 -9.68 7.02
N SER A 64 -0.52 -9.45 7.15
CA SER A 64 -1.04 -8.27 7.86
C SER A 64 -2.52 -8.45 8.19
N ASP A 65 -3.06 -7.62 9.07
CA ASP A 65 -4.49 -7.51 9.32
C ASP A 65 -5.22 -6.67 8.26
N GLY A 66 -4.51 -6.14 7.26
CA GLY A 66 -5.12 -5.42 6.14
C GLY A 66 -4.21 -4.39 5.48
N LEU A 67 -4.82 -3.62 4.57
CA LEU A 67 -4.21 -2.45 3.93
C LEU A 67 -4.78 -1.17 4.54
N LEU A 68 -3.92 -0.21 4.81
CA LEU A 68 -4.24 1.17 5.11
C LEU A 68 -3.73 2.03 3.96
N ALA A 69 -4.64 2.66 3.22
CA ALA A 69 -4.31 3.60 2.16
C ALA A 69 -4.51 5.02 2.69
N PHE A 70 -3.50 5.88 2.56
CA PHE A 70 -3.50 7.22 3.14
C PHE A 70 -3.21 8.30 2.11
N GLU A 71 -4.06 9.33 2.06
CA GLU A 71 -3.81 10.56 1.31
C GLU A 71 -3.50 11.70 2.28
N PRO A 72 -2.24 12.15 2.41
CA PRO A 72 -1.85 13.16 3.40
C PRO A 72 -2.55 14.51 3.23
N TRP A 73 -2.79 14.94 1.99
CA TRP A 73 -3.29 16.29 1.70
C TRP A 73 -4.77 16.45 2.06
N SER A 74 -5.59 15.42 1.80
CA SER A 74 -7.01 15.40 2.16
C SER A 74 -7.28 14.74 3.51
N MET A 75 -6.22 14.27 4.19
CA MET A 75 -6.30 13.44 5.40
C MET A 75 -7.27 12.25 5.24
N THR A 76 -7.36 11.71 4.01
CA THR A 76 -8.28 10.62 3.71
C THR A 76 -7.60 9.29 4.02
N VAL A 77 -8.28 8.46 4.80
CA VAL A 77 -7.83 7.13 5.17
C VAL A 77 -8.86 6.13 4.65
N ARG A 78 -8.39 5.12 3.92
CA ARG A 78 -9.20 3.96 3.52
C ARG A 78 -8.54 2.71 4.05
N ILE A 79 -9.35 1.79 4.56
CA ILE A 79 -8.83 0.58 5.21
C ILE A 79 -9.52 -0.61 4.58
N PHE A 80 -8.72 -1.59 4.18
CA PHE A 80 -9.20 -2.82 3.57
C PHE A 80 -8.77 -4.00 4.41
N ASN A 81 -9.71 -4.91 4.65
CA ASN A 81 -9.46 -6.17 5.33
C ASN A 81 -8.71 -7.14 4.38
N PRO A 82 -8.18 -8.27 4.90
CA PRO A 82 -7.51 -9.28 4.09
C PRO A 82 -8.38 -9.87 2.98
N ASP A 83 -9.71 -9.87 3.13
CA ASP A 83 -10.67 -10.34 2.13
C ASP A 83 -11.01 -9.28 1.05
N SER A 84 -10.22 -8.20 0.97
CA SER A 84 -10.42 -7.04 0.10
C SER A 84 -11.65 -6.18 0.40
N SER A 85 -12.43 -6.48 1.45
CA SER A 85 -13.55 -5.62 1.85
C SER A 85 -13.05 -4.31 2.48
N GLU A 86 -13.71 -3.20 2.17
CA GLU A 86 -13.41 -1.90 2.79
C GLU A 86 -14.06 -1.81 4.18
N ALA A 87 -13.25 -1.58 5.20
CA ALA A 87 -13.70 -1.40 6.58
C ALA A 87 -14.28 0.00 6.76
N GLN A 88 -15.46 0.10 7.38
CA GLN A 88 -16.09 1.40 7.66
C GLN A 88 -15.38 2.17 8.78
N LYS A 89 -14.73 1.47 9.73
CA LYS A 89 -14.04 2.07 10.88
C LYS A 89 -12.87 1.18 11.32
N SER A 90 -11.73 1.77 11.66
CA SER A 90 -10.67 1.11 12.43
C SER A 90 -9.95 2.12 13.33
N GLY A 91 -10.03 1.90 14.65
CA GLY A 91 -9.34 2.73 15.63
C GLY A 91 -7.81 2.57 15.60
N ASN A 92 -7.31 1.41 15.16
CA ASN A 92 -5.87 1.17 15.05
C ASN A 92 -5.28 1.84 13.82
N GLY A 93 -6.01 1.84 12.69
CA GLY A 93 -5.56 2.57 11.51
C GLY A 93 -5.39 4.07 11.77
N LEU A 94 -6.32 4.68 12.52
CA LEU A 94 -6.20 6.09 12.90
C LEU A 94 -4.97 6.38 13.79
N ARG A 95 -4.59 5.44 14.67
CA ARG A 95 -3.37 5.59 15.48
C ARG A 95 -2.10 5.54 14.64
N ILE A 96 -2.07 4.68 13.63
CA ILE A 96 -0.92 4.54 12.72
C ILE A 96 -0.71 5.84 11.94
N ILE A 97 -1.78 6.46 11.45
CA ILE A 97 -1.71 7.74 10.73
C ILE A 97 -1.24 8.91 11.59
N ALA A 98 -1.46 8.85 12.90
CA ALA A 98 -1.10 9.91 13.83
C ALA A 98 0.35 9.84 14.34
N ALA A 99 1.12 8.82 13.96
CA ALA A 99 2.50 8.59 14.37
C ALA A 99 3.51 9.24 13.41
#